data_AF-A0A151H9S6-F1
#
_entry.id   AF-A0A151H9S6-F1
#
_cell.length_a   1.000
_cell.length_b   1.000
_cell.length_c   1.000
_cell.angle_alpha   90.00
_cell.angle_beta   90.00
_cell.angle_gamma   90.00
#
_symmetry.space_group_name_H-M   'P 1'
#
loop_
_entity.id
_entity.type
_entity.pdbx_description
1 polymer ?
#
loop_
_entity_poly.entity_id
_entity_poly.type
_entity_poly.pdbx_seq_one_letter_code
_entity_poly.pdbx_strand_id
1 'polypeptide(L)'
;PDTRAGTGGSQKGVKASLGPSDGKGGQDGDVTVVSGKPSTWQEDQAPQVRSSRFTSMAPSLRSKLRSVVTDHLAAVEQLKAEPGGDEFMGLIGSDKFIGTAFRPAQYHMLTRLILLKGEYLHRLEALFEVASGLHKAALEQRTQARRTSGALPKVATARSRDAGYDIIGIDESPFSGIIIETATARDTARQEFQLFLQADTACRCADIARVHLPPVPDLGIPLFPTEEGYDPDSQEVVYTSSGIALRAADPVSVAMILRDTLLQWQAQVESVISDVEAKWWDPPSDPDEARRQHERTTAVFKISATYVSWHVLADAMNYWGHATIHLTDPALKAGALSALKHVASAQDEIILLKREYAQAYSASYRQTAKANVRNPQNRWDPLPDNGHAPDVRGAAELDAQEGPADTQTTKEPPADVAAVQKTHEEQETDGSV
;
A
#
# COMPACT_ATOMS: atom_id res chain seq x y z
N PRO A 1 38.26 19.05 -54.09
CA PRO A 1 39.60 19.56 -53.74
C PRO A 1 39.98 19.16 -52.31
N ASP A 2 40.88 18.17 -52.22
CA ASP A 2 41.55 17.66 -51.01
C ASP A 2 42.34 18.77 -50.26
N THR A 3 42.65 18.70 -48.95
CA THR A 3 43.54 17.70 -48.32
C THR A 3 43.64 17.84 -46.78
N ARG A 4 43.75 16.67 -46.11
CA ARG A 4 44.53 16.29 -44.89
C ARG A 4 44.34 17.04 -43.55
N ALA A 5 44.59 16.47 -42.36
CA ALA A 5 44.69 15.13 -41.77
C ALA A 5 45.18 15.37 -40.31
N GLY A 6 44.69 14.60 -39.33
CA GLY A 6 45.23 14.62 -37.96
C GLY A 6 44.43 13.73 -37.00
N THR A 7 45.05 12.65 -36.55
CA THR A 7 44.53 11.42 -35.92
C THR A 7 44.58 11.39 -34.38
N GLY A 8 43.72 10.52 -33.78
CA GLY A 8 43.93 9.85 -32.48
C GLY A 8 42.69 9.90 -31.58
N GLY A 9 41.82 8.88 -31.51
CA GLY A 9 41.95 7.63 -30.72
C GLY A 9 41.29 7.83 -29.35
N SER A 10 40.40 7.02 -28.76
CA SER A 10 39.98 5.63 -28.94
C SER A 10 38.70 5.41 -28.13
N GLN A 11 37.69 4.70 -28.65
CA GLN A 11 36.76 3.88 -27.86
C GLN A 11 36.07 2.83 -28.76
N LYS A 12 36.60 1.60 -28.72
CA LYS A 12 35.86 0.36 -29.01
C LYS A 12 35.41 -0.17 -27.64
N GLY A 13 34.28 -0.81 -27.43
CA GLY A 13 33.28 -1.39 -28.30
C GLY A 13 32.47 -2.34 -27.41
N VAL A 14 31.15 -2.22 -27.47
CA VAL A 14 30.18 -3.04 -26.73
C VAL A 14 30.16 -4.47 -27.29
N LYS A 15 30.09 -5.49 -26.42
CA LYS A 15 29.19 -6.64 -26.62
C LYS A 15 28.97 -7.45 -25.34
N ALA A 16 27.70 -7.82 -25.17
CA ALA A 16 27.09 -8.56 -24.08
C ALA A 16 27.49 -10.04 -24.04
N SER A 17 27.26 -10.70 -22.90
CA SER A 17 26.30 -11.82 -22.73
C SER A 17 26.78 -12.91 -21.75
N LEU A 18 25.84 -13.35 -20.90
CA LEU A 18 25.65 -14.68 -20.30
C LEU A 18 26.50 -15.11 -19.09
N GLY A 19 25.78 -15.66 -18.11
CA GLY A 19 26.28 -16.13 -16.81
C GLY A 19 26.87 -17.56 -16.82
N PRO A 20 26.71 -18.31 -15.71
CA PRO A 20 27.84 -18.77 -14.91
C PRO A 20 28.22 -20.24 -15.18
N SER A 21 29.48 -20.60 -14.93
CA SER A 21 29.90 -22.01 -14.90
C SER A 21 31.04 -22.26 -13.92
N ASP A 22 30.84 -23.30 -13.12
CA ASP A 22 31.76 -23.95 -12.20
C ASP A 22 33.16 -24.25 -12.78
N GLY A 23 34.17 -24.33 -11.91
CA GLY A 23 35.46 -24.89 -12.29
C GLY A 23 36.55 -24.78 -11.23
N LYS A 24 36.88 -25.91 -10.60
CA LYS A 24 37.95 -26.15 -9.63
C LYS A 24 39.37 -25.83 -10.16
N GLY A 25 40.27 -25.46 -9.23
CA GLY A 25 41.53 -26.20 -9.03
C GLY A 25 42.87 -25.48 -9.26
N GLY A 26 43.77 -25.60 -8.27
CA GLY A 26 45.24 -25.39 -8.32
C GLY A 26 45.70 -24.01 -7.81
N GLN A 27 46.23 -23.79 -6.59
CA GLN A 27 47.21 -24.46 -5.72
C GLN A 27 48.69 -24.24 -6.11
N ASP A 28 49.38 -23.45 -5.28
CA ASP A 28 50.79 -23.46 -4.81
C ASP A 28 51.21 -22.01 -4.49
N GLY A 29 51.92 -21.61 -3.43
CA GLY A 29 52.60 -22.20 -2.27
C GLY A 29 52.74 -21.04 -1.24
N ASP A 30 52.99 -21.22 0.05
CA ASP A 30 54.23 -21.73 0.61
C ASP A 30 54.01 -22.07 2.09
N VAL A 31 54.70 -23.11 2.54
CA VAL A 31 54.58 -23.73 3.86
C VAL A 31 55.86 -23.44 4.62
N THR A 32 55.74 -22.84 5.81
CA THR A 32 56.75 -23.00 6.87
C THR A 32 56.13 -23.74 8.04
N VAL A 33 56.58 -24.99 8.19
CA VAL A 33 56.32 -25.91 9.30
C VAL A 33 57.11 -25.47 10.53
N VAL A 34 56.44 -25.39 11.69
CA VAL A 34 57.08 -25.64 12.99
C VAL A 34 56.30 -26.72 13.73
N SER A 35 57.04 -27.77 14.05
CA SER A 35 56.70 -29.03 14.69
C SER A 35 56.12 -28.87 16.11
N GLY A 36 55.08 -29.67 16.44
CA GLY A 36 54.63 -29.83 17.82
C GLY A 36 53.38 -30.72 18.02
N LYS A 37 53.58 -32.05 18.04
CA LYS A 37 52.68 -33.13 18.57
C LYS A 37 51.29 -33.35 17.90
N PRO A 38 50.85 -34.61 17.73
CA PRO A 38 49.54 -34.91 17.15
C PRO A 38 48.44 -34.62 18.19
N SER A 39 47.70 -33.52 18.01
CA SER A 39 46.42 -33.36 18.70
C SER A 39 45.38 -34.20 17.97
N THR A 40 45.08 -35.34 18.59
CA THR A 40 43.79 -36.03 18.63
C THR A 40 42.75 -35.51 17.64
N TRP A 41 42.41 -36.38 16.67
CA TRP A 41 41.14 -36.37 15.97
C TRP A 41 40.04 -35.89 16.92
N GLN A 42 39.42 -34.74 16.62
CA GLN A 42 38.19 -34.34 17.28
C GLN A 42 37.13 -35.37 16.90
N GLU A 43 36.93 -36.31 17.81
CA GLU A 43 35.75 -37.16 17.86
C GLU A 43 34.49 -36.33 17.60
N ASP A 44 33.62 -36.90 16.78
CA ASP A 44 32.21 -36.54 16.67
C ASP A 44 31.65 -36.17 18.04
N GLN A 45 31.40 -34.87 18.27
CA GLN A 45 30.79 -34.44 19.52
C GLN A 45 29.45 -35.13 19.69
N ALA A 46 29.34 -35.89 20.78
CA ALA A 46 28.19 -36.74 21.10
C ALA A 46 26.84 -35.99 20.98
N PRO A 47 25.75 -36.69 20.61
CA PRO A 47 24.39 -36.12 20.52
C PRO A 47 23.93 -35.37 21.79
N GLN A 48 24.47 -35.75 22.94
CA GLN A 48 24.20 -35.15 24.25
C GLN A 48 24.63 -33.67 24.34
N VAL A 49 25.78 -33.30 23.74
CA VAL A 49 26.35 -31.93 23.80
C VAL A 49 25.60 -30.96 22.90
N ARG A 50 25.06 -31.43 21.77
CA ARG A 50 24.22 -30.60 20.88
C ARG A 50 22.80 -30.41 21.40
N SER A 51 22.26 -31.39 22.14
CA SER A 51 20.94 -31.29 22.80
C SER A 51 20.92 -30.22 23.90
N SER A 52 21.99 -30.11 24.71
CA SER A 52 22.11 -29.07 25.74
C SER A 52 22.23 -27.65 25.18
N ARG A 53 22.77 -27.50 23.96
CA ARG A 53 22.87 -26.22 23.25
C ARG A 53 21.50 -25.64 22.88
N PHE A 54 20.57 -26.46 22.37
CA PHE A 54 19.24 -25.96 22.01
C PHE A 54 18.43 -25.51 23.24
N THR A 55 18.49 -26.28 24.33
CA THR A 55 17.82 -25.93 25.60
C THR A 55 18.37 -24.65 26.21
N SER A 56 19.68 -24.38 26.08
CA SER A 56 20.28 -23.12 26.55
C SER A 56 19.99 -21.90 25.65
N MET A 57 19.71 -22.12 24.37
CA MET A 57 19.36 -21.03 23.43
C MET A 57 17.92 -20.53 23.57
N ALA A 58 16.98 -21.39 23.96
CA ALA A 58 15.57 -21.02 24.07
C ALA A 58 15.29 -19.86 25.06
N PRO A 59 15.87 -19.82 26.28
CA PRO A 59 15.73 -18.67 27.17
C PRO A 59 16.25 -17.36 26.56
N SER A 60 17.35 -17.41 25.80
CA SER A 60 17.90 -16.23 25.13
C SER A 60 16.96 -15.69 24.06
N LEU A 61 16.38 -16.56 23.23
CA LEU A 61 15.37 -16.16 22.24
C LEU A 61 14.12 -15.58 22.91
N ARG A 62 13.64 -16.18 24.00
CA ARG A 62 12.48 -15.67 24.72
C ARG A 62 12.76 -14.31 25.36
N SER A 63 13.98 -14.09 25.86
CA SER A 63 14.44 -12.79 26.33
C SER A 63 14.47 -11.75 25.20
N LYS A 64 14.93 -12.13 24.00
CA LYS A 64 14.91 -11.24 22.83
C LYS A 64 13.50 -10.88 22.40
N LEU A 65 12.58 -11.85 22.37
CA LEU A 65 11.17 -11.59 22.07
C LEU A 65 10.58 -10.57 23.05
N ARG A 66 10.79 -10.76 24.36
CA ARG A 66 10.33 -9.80 25.37
C ARG A 66 10.94 -8.41 25.18
N SER A 67 12.24 -8.33 24.90
CA SER A 67 12.91 -7.05 24.62
C SER A 67 12.26 -6.35 23.43
N VAL A 68 12.03 -7.05 22.32
CA VAL A 68 11.40 -6.48 21.12
C VAL A 68 9.99 -5.95 21.41
N VAL A 69 9.20 -6.68 22.22
CA VAL A 69 7.88 -6.23 22.65
C VAL A 69 7.98 -4.99 23.56
N THR A 70 8.87 -5.03 24.56
CA THR A 70 9.05 -3.91 25.51
C THR A 70 9.53 -2.65 24.80
N ASP A 71 10.49 -2.76 23.89
CA ASP A 71 11.00 -1.63 23.11
C ASP A 71 9.89 -1.00 22.25
N HIS A 72 9.06 -1.83 21.60
CA HIS A 72 7.93 -1.37 20.79
C HIS A 72 6.89 -0.63 21.65
N LEU A 73 6.51 -1.19 22.79
CA LEU A 73 5.56 -0.56 23.71
C LEU A 73 6.10 0.79 24.24
N ALA A 74 7.38 0.85 24.61
CA ALA A 74 8.01 2.08 25.05
C ALA A 74 8.00 3.16 23.95
N ALA A 75 8.27 2.79 22.69
CA ALA A 75 8.22 3.72 21.57
C ALA A 75 6.80 4.23 21.28
N VAL A 76 5.77 3.39 21.42
CA VAL A 76 4.37 3.81 21.29
C VAL A 76 3.96 4.76 22.42
N GLU A 77 4.38 4.49 23.66
CA GLU A 77 4.13 5.41 24.78
C GLU A 77 4.85 6.76 24.61
N GLN A 78 6.04 6.76 24.02
CA GLN A 78 6.72 8.02 23.65
C GLN A 78 5.92 8.81 22.62
N LEU A 79 5.42 8.16 21.57
CA LEU A 79 4.57 8.82 20.57
C LEU A 79 3.28 9.37 21.20
N LYS A 80 2.67 8.63 22.13
CA LYS A 80 1.48 9.06 22.87
C LYS A 80 1.73 10.30 23.72
N ALA A 81 2.93 10.44 24.29
CA ALA A 81 3.31 11.57 25.13
C ALA A 81 3.59 12.87 24.35
N GLU A 82 3.65 12.81 23.02
CA GLU A 82 3.85 14.00 22.18
C GLU A 82 2.60 14.88 22.09
N PRO A 83 2.74 16.16 21.70
CA PRO A 83 1.59 17.07 21.58
C PRO A 83 0.53 16.52 20.63
N GLY A 84 -0.67 16.25 21.15
CA GLY A 84 -1.80 15.65 20.40
C GLY A 84 -1.76 14.12 20.28
N GLY A 85 -0.72 13.46 20.83
CA GLY A 85 -0.55 12.01 20.76
C GLY A 85 -1.65 11.24 21.48
N ASP A 86 -2.07 11.67 22.67
CA ASP A 86 -3.15 11.02 23.43
C ASP A 86 -4.49 11.05 22.69
N GLU A 87 -4.84 12.20 22.10
CA GLU A 87 -6.04 12.36 21.26
C GLU A 87 -5.96 11.47 20.01
N PHE A 88 -4.80 11.44 19.34
CA PHE A 88 -4.58 10.61 18.16
C PHE A 88 -4.66 9.11 18.47
N MET A 89 -4.07 8.65 19.58
CA MET A 89 -4.16 7.27 20.02
C MET A 89 -5.60 6.89 20.41
N GLY A 90 -6.35 7.84 21.00
CA GLY A 90 -7.79 7.70 21.23
C GLY A 90 -8.59 7.54 19.93
N LEU A 91 -8.26 8.30 18.89
CA LEU A 91 -8.87 8.18 17.57
C LEU A 91 -8.61 6.81 16.94
N ILE A 92 -7.37 6.31 16.99
CA ILE A 92 -6.99 4.97 16.49
C ILE A 92 -7.80 3.87 17.18
N GLY A 93 -8.02 3.99 18.48
CA GLY A 93 -8.81 3.03 19.26
C GLY A 93 -10.32 3.10 19.01
N SER A 94 -10.78 4.05 18.19
CA SER A 94 -12.21 4.25 17.92
C SER A 94 -12.67 3.60 16.61
N ASP A 95 -13.96 3.25 16.55
CA ASP A 95 -14.59 2.74 15.32
C ASP A 95 -14.59 3.74 14.16
N LYS A 96 -14.29 5.02 14.45
CA LYS A 96 -14.25 6.12 13.46
C LYS A 96 -12.89 6.29 12.80
N PHE A 97 -11.86 5.57 13.26
CA PHE A 97 -10.50 5.73 12.75
C PHE A 97 -10.45 5.64 11.21
N ILE A 98 -11.13 4.65 10.65
CA ILE A 98 -11.29 4.53 9.20
C ILE A 98 -12.39 5.48 8.74
N GLY A 99 -12.03 6.38 7.81
CA GLY A 99 -12.94 7.38 7.24
C GLY A 99 -12.93 8.74 7.93
N THR A 100 -12.15 8.90 9.00
CA THR A 100 -11.86 10.24 9.55
C THR A 100 -10.86 10.97 8.66
N ALA A 101 -11.18 12.20 8.26
CA ALA A 101 -10.22 13.08 7.60
C ALA A 101 -9.13 13.51 8.60
N PHE A 102 -7.87 13.37 8.22
CA PHE A 102 -6.75 13.70 9.10
C PHE A 102 -6.32 15.15 8.96
N ARG A 103 -6.06 15.79 10.11
CA ARG A 103 -5.33 17.06 10.17
C ARG A 103 -3.85 16.83 9.84
N PRO A 104 -3.10 17.86 9.40
CA PRO A 104 -1.68 17.74 9.09
C PRO A 104 -0.84 17.10 10.21
N ALA A 105 -1.11 17.43 11.47
CA ALA A 105 -0.42 16.84 12.62
C ALA A 105 -0.71 15.33 12.80
N GLN A 106 -1.89 14.87 12.40
CA GLN A 106 -2.30 13.47 12.49
C GLN A 106 -1.62 12.62 11.41
N TYR A 107 -1.34 13.17 10.23
CA TYR A 107 -0.52 12.50 9.20
C TYR A 107 0.90 12.18 9.70
N HIS A 108 1.54 13.15 10.37
CA HIS A 108 2.85 12.95 10.99
C HIS A 108 2.81 11.77 11.99
N MET A 109 1.84 11.78 12.91
CA MET A 109 1.71 10.73 13.93
C MET A 109 1.41 9.36 13.32
N LEU A 110 0.52 9.30 12.33
CA LEU A 110 0.17 8.06 11.65
C LEU A 110 1.37 7.48 10.90
N THR A 111 2.12 8.32 10.19
CA THR A 111 3.33 7.90 9.48
C THR A 111 4.38 7.34 10.46
N ARG A 112 4.57 7.98 11.62
CA ARG A 112 5.45 7.45 12.67
C ARG A 112 4.97 6.12 13.22
N LEU A 113 3.68 5.99 13.50
CA LEU A 113 3.11 4.75 14.00
C LEU A 113 3.26 3.60 12.99
N ILE A 114 3.04 3.87 11.69
CA ILE A 114 3.27 2.91 10.60
C ILE A 114 4.72 2.42 10.62
N LEU A 115 5.69 3.34 10.74
CA LEU A 115 7.12 2.99 10.80
C LEU A 115 7.45 2.18 12.05
N LEU A 116 7.01 2.61 13.24
CA LEU A 116 7.22 1.88 14.49
C LEU A 116 6.68 0.45 14.40
N LYS A 117 5.47 0.28 13.86
CA LYS A 117 4.87 -1.04 13.62
C LYS A 117 5.63 -1.83 12.56
N GLY A 118 6.12 -1.19 11.50
CA GLY A 118 6.96 -1.82 10.49
C GLY A 118 8.28 -2.32 11.07
N GLU A 119 8.93 -1.53 11.94
CA GLU A 119 10.17 -1.89 12.63
C GLU A 119 9.96 -3.08 13.57
N TYR A 120 8.88 -3.04 14.36
CA TYR A 120 8.44 -4.13 15.23
C TYR A 120 8.15 -5.42 14.45
N LEU A 121 7.36 -5.32 13.38
CA LEU A 121 7.04 -6.44 12.50
C LEU A 121 8.30 -7.05 11.90
N HIS A 122 9.25 -6.23 11.41
CA HIS A 122 10.50 -6.73 10.85
C HIS A 122 11.34 -7.53 11.88
N ARG A 123 11.43 -7.02 13.12
CA ARG A 123 12.13 -7.73 14.21
C ARG A 123 11.44 -9.05 14.58
N LEU A 124 10.11 -9.07 14.62
CA LEU A 124 9.34 -10.30 14.88
C LEU A 124 9.49 -11.33 13.75
N GLU A 125 9.48 -10.90 12.49
CA GLU A 125 9.71 -11.78 11.33
C GLU A 125 11.09 -12.42 11.41
N ALA A 126 12.14 -11.64 11.69
CA ALA A 126 13.49 -12.17 11.86
C ALA A 126 13.60 -13.14 13.06
N LEU A 127 12.96 -12.84 14.19
CA LEU A 127 12.92 -13.75 15.34
C LEU A 127 12.18 -15.05 15.03
N PHE A 128 11.07 -14.96 14.30
CA PHE A 128 10.28 -16.12 13.88
C PHE A 128 11.09 -17.03 12.95
N GLU A 129 11.81 -16.47 11.98
CA GLU A 129 12.69 -17.22 11.08
C GLU A 129 13.79 -17.95 11.85
N VAL A 130 14.46 -17.26 12.79
CA VAL A 130 15.51 -17.87 13.63
C VAL A 130 14.92 -18.98 14.51
N ALA A 131 13.80 -18.73 15.18
CA ALA A 131 13.14 -19.72 16.03
C ALA A 131 12.70 -20.96 15.22
N SER A 132 12.16 -20.76 14.03
CA SER A 132 11.75 -21.83 13.11
C SER A 132 12.94 -22.65 12.62
N GLY A 133 14.05 -21.99 12.26
CA GLY A 133 15.29 -22.66 11.87
C GLY A 133 15.88 -23.52 12.99
N LEU A 134 15.89 -22.99 14.22
CA LEU A 134 16.37 -23.72 15.40
C LEU A 134 15.45 -24.87 15.82
N HIS A 135 14.13 -24.68 15.68
CA HIS A 135 13.15 -25.74 15.86
C HIS A 135 13.41 -26.90 14.90
N LYS A 136 13.53 -26.61 13.60
CA LYS A 136 13.82 -27.61 12.57
C LYS A 136 15.13 -28.35 12.86
N ALA A 137 16.20 -27.62 13.18
CA ALA A 137 17.49 -28.22 13.52
C ALA A 137 17.41 -29.13 14.77
N ALA A 138 16.65 -28.74 15.79
CA ALA A 138 16.44 -29.55 16.99
C ALA A 138 15.67 -30.85 16.67
N LEU A 139 14.64 -30.79 15.81
CA LEU A 139 13.89 -31.96 15.38
C LEU A 139 14.73 -32.92 14.53
N GLU A 140 15.52 -32.39 13.60
CA GLU A 140 16.45 -33.17 12.78
C GLU A 140 17.48 -33.89 13.66
N GLN A 141 18.05 -33.19 14.66
CA GLN A 141 18.99 -33.80 15.60
C GLN A 141 18.34 -34.93 16.39
N ARG A 142 17.11 -34.73 16.89
CA ARG A 142 16.37 -35.74 17.64
C ARG A 142 16.06 -36.96 16.78
N THR A 143 15.68 -36.74 15.53
CA THR A 143 15.40 -37.80 14.55
C THR A 143 16.68 -38.58 14.22
N GLN A 144 17.79 -37.89 14.03
CA GLN A 144 19.09 -38.52 13.77
C GLN A 144 19.55 -39.34 14.99
N ALA A 145 19.43 -38.79 16.20
CA ALA A 145 19.76 -39.51 17.44
C ALA A 145 18.95 -40.81 17.59
N ARG A 146 17.64 -40.78 17.28
CA ARG A 146 16.77 -41.97 17.27
C ARG A 146 17.22 -43.02 16.25
N ARG A 147 17.65 -42.60 15.05
CA ARG A 147 18.18 -43.50 14.02
C ARG A 147 19.50 -44.13 14.45
N THR A 148 20.42 -43.35 15.01
CA THR A 148 21.73 -43.85 15.46
C THR A 148 21.66 -44.70 16.72
N SER A 149 20.67 -44.49 17.59
CA SER A 149 20.53 -45.27 18.83
C SER A 149 19.83 -46.63 18.61
N GLY A 150 19.48 -46.99 17.37
CA GLY A 150 18.74 -48.23 17.06
C GLY A 150 17.37 -48.34 17.74
N ALA A 151 16.84 -47.22 18.26
CA ALA A 151 15.57 -47.23 18.98
C ALA A 151 14.44 -47.28 17.96
N LEU A 152 13.89 -48.48 17.75
CA LEU A 152 12.64 -48.68 17.02
C LEU A 152 11.55 -47.78 17.62
N PRO A 153 10.66 -47.19 16.80
CA PRO A 153 9.57 -46.39 17.31
C PRO A 153 8.78 -47.27 18.29
N LYS A 154 8.65 -46.81 19.54
CA LYS A 154 7.63 -47.35 20.44
C LYS A 154 6.30 -47.08 19.75
N VAL A 155 5.76 -48.11 19.09
CA VAL A 155 4.38 -48.13 18.63
C VAL A 155 3.55 -47.82 19.86
N ALA A 156 3.01 -46.61 19.91
CA ALA A 156 2.03 -46.24 20.91
C ALA A 156 0.86 -47.22 20.72
N THR A 157 0.71 -48.14 21.66
CA THR A 157 -0.48 -48.98 21.72
C THR A 157 -1.66 -48.03 21.85
N ALA A 158 -2.46 -47.98 20.78
CA ALA A 158 -3.71 -47.27 20.69
C ALA A 158 -4.58 -47.57 21.92
N ARG A 159 -4.91 -46.53 22.68
CA ARG A 159 -6.17 -46.40 23.43
C ARG A 159 -6.42 -44.92 23.69
N SER A 160 -7.05 -44.26 22.73
CA SER A 160 -8.25 -43.46 22.99
C SER A 160 -8.86 -43.06 21.65
N ARG A 161 -9.97 -43.71 21.29
CA ARG A 161 -10.96 -43.12 20.39
C ARG A 161 -11.66 -42.07 21.24
N ASP A 162 -11.42 -40.80 20.95
CA ASP A 162 -12.49 -39.83 20.91
C ASP A 162 -12.14 -38.73 19.92
N ALA A 163 -13.11 -38.45 19.06
CA ALA A 163 -13.00 -37.54 17.93
C ALA A 163 -12.86 -36.10 18.41
N GLY A 164 -11.78 -35.44 17.99
CA GLY A 164 -11.57 -34.01 18.16
C GLY A 164 -10.17 -33.65 17.73
N TYR A 165 -9.99 -33.36 16.43
CA TYR A 165 -8.79 -32.80 15.81
C TYR A 165 -7.46 -33.22 16.44
N ASP A 166 -6.88 -34.32 15.94
CA ASP A 166 -5.44 -34.55 16.04
C ASP A 166 -4.74 -33.38 15.34
N ILE A 167 -4.39 -32.35 16.12
CA ILE A 167 -3.33 -31.43 15.75
C ILE A 167 -2.09 -32.32 15.65
N ILE A 168 -1.71 -32.63 14.41
CA ILE A 168 -0.45 -33.27 14.03
C ILE A 168 0.61 -32.79 15.01
N GLY A 169 1.07 -33.73 15.85
CA GLY A 169 1.89 -33.43 17.02
C GLY A 169 2.99 -32.46 16.67
N ILE A 170 2.93 -31.27 17.27
CA ILE A 170 4.09 -30.40 17.37
C ILE A 170 5.10 -31.23 18.14
N ASP A 171 6.05 -31.86 17.45
CA ASP A 171 7.17 -32.52 18.12
C ASP A 171 7.80 -31.45 19.04
N GLU A 172 7.62 -31.62 20.35
CA GLU A 172 7.95 -30.60 21.33
C GLU A 172 9.46 -30.36 21.32
N SER A 173 9.84 -29.21 20.75
CA SER A 173 11.17 -28.64 20.89
C SER A 173 11.10 -27.52 21.94
N PRO A 174 12.24 -27.12 22.54
CA PRO A 174 12.27 -25.97 23.44
C PRO A 174 11.89 -24.64 22.76
N PHE A 175 11.77 -24.61 21.43
CA PHE A 175 11.39 -23.42 20.65
C PHE A 175 9.90 -23.38 20.28
N SER A 176 9.14 -24.44 20.48
CA SER A 176 7.75 -24.53 19.98
C SER A 176 6.84 -23.44 20.59
N GLY A 177 6.96 -23.18 21.90
CA GLY A 177 6.24 -22.08 22.54
C GLY A 177 6.69 -20.69 22.07
N ILE A 178 7.98 -20.51 21.78
CA ILE A 178 8.53 -19.25 21.28
C ILE A 178 8.00 -18.96 19.87
N ILE A 179 7.90 -19.99 19.02
CA ILE A 179 7.32 -19.88 17.68
C ILE A 179 5.86 -19.42 17.77
N ILE A 180 5.06 -20.03 18.65
CA ILE A 180 3.65 -19.64 18.84
C ILE A 180 3.56 -18.19 19.34
N GLU A 181 4.30 -17.83 20.39
CA GLU A 181 4.30 -16.46 20.93
C GLU A 181 4.71 -15.43 19.87
N THR A 182 5.77 -15.71 19.11
CA THR A 182 6.26 -14.82 18.06
C THR A 182 5.30 -14.75 16.88
N ALA A 183 4.68 -15.86 16.48
CA ALA A 183 3.70 -15.90 15.40
C ALA A 183 2.46 -15.05 15.73
N THR A 184 1.90 -15.21 16.92
CA THR A 184 0.75 -14.41 17.38
C THR A 184 1.09 -12.92 17.37
N ALA A 185 2.22 -12.53 17.98
CA ALA A 185 2.64 -11.13 17.99
C ALA A 185 2.86 -10.57 16.57
N ARG A 186 3.46 -11.36 15.68
CA ARG A 186 3.73 -10.99 14.28
C ARG A 186 2.43 -10.79 13.51
N ASP A 187 1.47 -11.70 13.66
CA ASP A 187 0.23 -11.66 12.91
C ASP A 187 -0.65 -10.49 13.37
N THR A 188 -0.69 -10.20 14.68
CA THR A 188 -1.29 -8.96 15.21
C THR A 188 -0.60 -7.72 14.65
N ALA A 189 0.72 -7.63 14.73
CA ALA A 189 1.48 -6.48 14.22
C ALA A 189 1.27 -6.27 12.71
N ARG A 190 1.14 -7.36 11.94
CA ARG A 190 0.85 -7.31 10.50
C ARG A 190 -0.53 -6.75 10.22
N GLN A 191 -1.55 -7.17 10.96
CA GLN A 191 -2.91 -6.67 10.82
C GLN A 191 -2.98 -5.17 11.14
N GLU A 192 -2.39 -4.74 12.25
CA GLU A 192 -2.32 -3.32 12.62
C GLU A 192 -1.55 -2.49 11.58
N PHE A 193 -0.40 -2.99 11.11
CA PHE A 193 0.37 -2.32 10.07
C PHE A 193 -0.44 -2.12 8.78
N GLN A 194 -1.22 -3.13 8.37
CA GLN A 194 -2.10 -3.03 7.20
C GLN A 194 -3.24 -2.05 7.43
N LEU A 195 -3.86 -2.06 8.62
CA LEU A 195 -4.92 -1.13 8.98
C LEU A 195 -4.44 0.33 8.92
N PHE A 196 -3.26 0.62 9.47
CA PHE A 196 -2.69 1.97 9.47
C PHE A 196 -2.32 2.43 8.06
N LEU A 197 -1.74 1.55 7.24
CA LEU A 197 -1.50 1.84 5.83
C LEU A 197 -2.79 2.12 5.07
N GLN A 198 -3.86 1.39 5.35
CA GLN A 198 -5.16 1.61 4.72
C GLN A 198 -5.73 2.99 5.08
N ALA A 199 -5.67 3.38 6.36
CA ALA A 199 -6.13 4.69 6.81
C ALA A 199 -5.33 5.83 6.17
N ASP A 200 -4.00 5.72 6.18
CA ASP A 200 -3.08 6.69 5.58
C ASP A 200 -3.32 6.83 4.08
N THR A 201 -3.41 5.70 3.36
CA THR A 201 -3.69 5.68 1.93
C THR A 201 -5.04 6.33 1.62
N ALA A 202 -6.09 6.00 2.38
CA ALA A 202 -7.43 6.53 2.14
C ALA A 202 -7.48 8.05 2.28
N CYS A 203 -6.88 8.59 3.35
CA CYS A 203 -6.90 10.03 3.60
C CYS A 203 -6.06 10.80 2.58
N ARG A 204 -4.82 10.35 2.32
CA ARG A 204 -3.96 10.97 1.30
C ARG A 204 -4.60 10.89 -0.08
N CYS A 205 -5.23 9.78 -0.44
CA CYS A 205 -5.92 9.68 -1.73
C CYS A 205 -7.08 10.66 -1.87
N ALA A 206 -7.84 10.89 -0.78
CA ALA A 206 -8.93 11.85 -0.77
C ALA A 206 -8.41 13.28 -0.96
N ASP A 207 -7.35 13.67 -0.23
CA ASP A 207 -6.72 14.98 -0.38
C ASP A 207 -6.13 15.17 -1.77
N ILE A 208 -5.43 14.16 -2.30
CA ILE A 208 -4.87 14.18 -3.66
C ILE A 208 -5.97 14.35 -4.71
N ALA A 209 -7.06 13.57 -4.61
CA ALA A 209 -8.15 13.64 -5.58
C ALA A 209 -8.86 15.00 -5.56
N ARG A 210 -9.00 15.59 -4.37
CA ARG A 210 -9.67 16.89 -4.19
C ARG A 210 -8.80 18.05 -4.64
N VAL A 211 -7.52 18.02 -4.34
CA VAL A 211 -6.65 19.21 -4.37
C VAL A 211 -5.68 19.19 -5.55
N HIS A 212 -5.08 18.02 -5.83
CA HIS A 212 -3.90 17.95 -6.69
C HIS A 212 -4.20 17.39 -8.07
N LEU A 213 -5.10 16.40 -8.18
CA LEU A 213 -5.41 15.80 -9.47
C LEU A 213 -6.13 16.79 -10.39
N PRO A 214 -5.87 16.73 -11.71
CA PRO A 214 -6.58 17.58 -12.65
C PRO A 214 -8.06 17.17 -12.66
N PRO A 215 -8.97 18.10 -12.96
CA PRO A 215 -10.38 17.76 -13.08
C PRO A 215 -10.52 16.60 -14.07
N VAL A 216 -11.39 15.64 -13.73
CA VAL A 216 -11.77 14.59 -14.68
C VAL A 216 -12.30 15.31 -15.91
N PRO A 217 -11.88 14.93 -17.14
CA PRO A 217 -12.40 15.55 -18.33
C PRO A 217 -13.93 15.51 -18.28
N ASP A 218 -14.59 16.63 -18.54
CA ASP A 218 -16.00 16.60 -18.96
C ASP A 218 -16.00 15.85 -20.27
N LEU A 219 -16.16 14.53 -20.14
CA LEU A 219 -15.97 13.60 -21.22
C LEU A 219 -16.94 14.02 -22.32
N GLY A 220 -16.41 14.36 -23.49
CA GLY A 220 -17.18 14.43 -24.73
C GLY A 220 -17.59 13.02 -25.15
N ILE A 221 -18.34 12.33 -24.27
CA ILE A 221 -18.85 10.98 -24.46
C ILE A 221 -19.81 11.05 -25.65
N PRO A 222 -19.59 10.25 -26.71
CA PRO A 222 -20.59 10.10 -27.75
C PRO A 222 -21.87 9.55 -27.13
N LEU A 223 -23.01 10.12 -27.51
CA LEU A 223 -24.32 9.78 -26.93
C LEU A 223 -24.50 8.27 -26.87
N PHE A 224 -24.86 7.74 -25.70
CA PHE A 224 -25.16 6.31 -25.56
C PHE A 224 -26.55 6.00 -26.17
N PRO A 225 -26.81 4.75 -26.61
CA PRO A 225 -28.16 4.37 -27.03
C PRO A 225 -29.20 4.75 -25.96
N THR A 226 -30.31 5.36 -26.40
CA THR A 226 -31.39 5.98 -25.60
C THR A 226 -31.23 7.45 -25.22
N GLU A 227 -30.07 8.07 -25.46
CA GLU A 227 -29.87 9.51 -25.23
C GLU A 227 -30.44 10.38 -26.37
N GLU A 228 -30.90 11.58 -26.03
CA GLU A 228 -31.44 12.53 -27.00
C GLU A 228 -30.33 12.99 -27.97
N GLY A 229 -30.58 12.83 -29.28
CA GLY A 229 -29.60 13.16 -30.32
C GLY A 229 -28.75 11.98 -30.82
N TYR A 230 -28.90 10.78 -30.24
CA TYR A 230 -28.21 9.59 -30.73
C TYR A 230 -28.77 9.14 -32.09
N ASP A 231 -27.90 9.05 -33.10
CA ASP A 231 -28.22 8.53 -34.43
C ASP A 231 -27.50 7.19 -34.67
N PRO A 232 -28.22 6.04 -34.65
CA PRO A 232 -27.63 4.73 -34.89
C PRO A 232 -27.07 4.56 -36.32
N ASP A 233 -27.53 5.37 -37.27
CA ASP A 233 -27.10 5.32 -38.66
C ASP A 233 -25.96 6.31 -38.96
N SER A 234 -25.54 7.12 -37.98
CA SER A 234 -24.46 8.07 -38.13
C SER A 234 -23.18 7.41 -38.67
N GLN A 235 -22.56 8.09 -39.63
CA GLN A 235 -21.26 7.73 -40.23
C GLN A 235 -20.11 8.54 -39.62
N GLU A 236 -20.38 9.31 -38.56
CA GLU A 236 -19.36 10.08 -37.88
C GLU A 236 -18.29 9.16 -37.30
N VAL A 237 -17.04 9.59 -37.44
CA VAL A 237 -15.86 8.87 -36.96
C VAL A 237 -15.18 9.72 -35.91
N VAL A 238 -14.98 9.12 -34.73
CA VAL A 238 -14.16 9.66 -33.65
C VAL A 238 -12.82 8.92 -33.62
N TYR A 239 -11.79 9.56 -33.08
CA TYR A 239 -10.45 9.01 -33.04
C TYR A 239 -9.98 8.84 -31.61
N THR A 240 -9.36 7.70 -31.31
CA THR A 240 -8.58 7.55 -30.08
C THR A 240 -7.32 8.43 -30.12
N SER A 241 -6.69 8.60 -28.97
CA SER A 241 -5.37 9.22 -28.79
C SER A 241 -4.29 8.66 -29.72
N SER A 242 -4.40 7.36 -30.04
CA SER A 242 -3.51 6.64 -30.94
C SER A 242 -3.91 6.72 -32.42
N GLY A 243 -4.94 7.48 -32.75
CA GLY A 243 -5.42 7.68 -34.13
C GLY A 243 -6.28 6.55 -34.69
N ILE A 244 -6.81 5.67 -33.83
CA ILE A 244 -7.72 4.59 -34.28
C ILE A 244 -9.08 5.22 -34.59
N ALA A 245 -9.53 5.05 -35.84
CA ALA A 245 -10.85 5.46 -36.28
C ALA A 245 -11.94 4.54 -35.70
N LEU A 246 -12.91 5.12 -35.00
CA LEU A 246 -14.02 4.45 -34.35
C LEU A 246 -15.33 5.10 -34.78
N ARG A 247 -16.39 4.31 -34.97
CA ARG A 247 -17.68 4.83 -35.43
C ARG A 247 -18.46 5.38 -34.23
N ALA A 248 -18.86 6.65 -34.29
CA ALA A 248 -19.56 7.31 -33.16
C ALA A 248 -20.88 6.60 -32.79
N ALA A 249 -21.57 6.04 -33.77
CA ALA A 249 -22.80 5.29 -33.56
C ALA A 249 -22.60 3.91 -32.88
N ASP A 250 -21.38 3.37 -32.83
CA ASP A 250 -21.14 2.06 -32.22
C ASP A 250 -20.95 2.17 -30.69
N PRO A 251 -21.80 1.52 -29.87
CA PRO A 251 -21.67 1.58 -28.41
C PRO A 251 -20.31 1.09 -27.90
N VAL A 252 -19.67 0.14 -28.58
CA VAL A 252 -18.33 -0.33 -28.19
C VAL A 252 -17.29 0.76 -28.39
N SER A 253 -17.40 1.52 -29.47
CA SER A 253 -16.56 2.69 -29.74
C SER A 253 -16.66 3.72 -28.62
N VAL A 254 -17.85 3.96 -28.05
CA VAL A 254 -18.05 4.82 -26.87
C VAL A 254 -17.25 4.34 -25.65
N ALA A 255 -17.33 3.05 -25.34
CA ALA A 255 -16.56 2.45 -24.24
C ALA A 255 -15.03 2.54 -24.46
N MET A 256 -14.58 2.39 -25.72
CA MET A 256 -13.17 2.52 -26.08
C MET A 256 -12.66 3.96 -25.92
N ILE A 257 -13.44 4.96 -26.33
CA ILE A 257 -13.10 6.38 -26.16
C ILE A 257 -13.07 6.77 -24.67
N LEU A 258 -14.02 6.28 -23.86
CA LEU A 258 -14.00 6.47 -22.41
C LEU A 258 -12.70 5.94 -21.79
N ARG A 259 -12.32 4.71 -22.13
CA ARG A 259 -11.07 4.09 -21.64
C ARG A 259 -9.85 4.89 -22.10
N ASP A 260 -9.79 5.26 -23.37
CA ASP A 260 -8.68 6.04 -23.94
C ASP A 260 -8.53 7.41 -23.25
N THR A 261 -9.64 8.10 -23.03
CA THR A 261 -9.63 9.40 -22.34
C THR A 261 -9.15 9.28 -20.90
N LEU A 262 -9.58 8.24 -20.17
CA LEU A 262 -9.10 7.97 -18.81
C LEU A 262 -7.60 7.64 -18.78
N LEU A 263 -7.09 6.91 -19.77
CA LEU A 263 -5.66 6.63 -19.89
C LEU A 263 -4.85 7.91 -20.15
N GLN A 264 -5.35 8.79 -21.02
CA GLN A 264 -4.73 10.10 -21.26
C GLN A 264 -4.74 10.99 -20.01
N TRP A 265 -5.85 11.01 -19.27
CA TRP A 265 -5.94 11.76 -18.01
C TRP A 265 -4.97 11.20 -16.96
N GLN A 266 -4.89 9.87 -16.81
CA GLN A 266 -3.93 9.25 -15.89
C GLN A 266 -2.48 9.55 -16.27
N ALA A 267 -2.16 9.70 -17.56
CA ALA A 267 -0.81 10.07 -17.99
C ALA A 267 -0.38 11.46 -17.51
N GLN A 268 -1.32 12.35 -17.16
CA GLN A 268 -1.03 13.68 -16.62
C GLN A 268 -0.53 13.62 -15.17
N VAL A 269 -0.80 12.53 -14.45
CA VAL A 269 -0.45 12.38 -13.02
C VAL A 269 1.06 12.55 -12.77
N GLU A 270 1.91 12.11 -13.69
CA GLU A 270 3.37 12.27 -13.55
C GLU A 270 3.80 13.74 -13.55
N SER A 271 3.15 14.58 -14.36
CA SER A 271 3.39 16.03 -14.34
C SER A 271 2.93 16.64 -13.02
N VAL A 272 1.75 16.23 -12.54
CA VAL A 272 1.21 16.72 -11.26
C VAL A 272 2.12 16.37 -10.09
N ILE A 273 2.63 15.13 -10.04
CA ILE A 273 3.61 14.72 -9.02
C ILE A 273 4.84 15.65 -9.07
N SER A 274 5.36 15.91 -10.27
CA SER A 274 6.53 16.77 -10.45
C SER A 274 6.26 18.21 -9.96
N ASP A 275 5.09 18.77 -10.25
CA ASP A 275 4.70 20.12 -9.84
C ASP A 275 4.51 20.21 -8.31
N VAL A 276 3.89 19.19 -7.72
CA VAL A 276 3.70 19.07 -6.27
C VAL A 276 5.03 18.94 -5.55
N GLU A 277 5.92 18.08 -6.04
CA GLU A 277 7.26 17.90 -5.47
C GLU A 277 8.10 19.17 -5.60
N ALA A 278 8.05 19.86 -6.75
CA ALA A 278 8.80 21.10 -6.96
C ALA A 278 8.40 22.22 -5.98
N LYS A 279 7.14 22.23 -5.53
CA LYS A 279 6.62 23.29 -4.65
C LYS A 279 6.72 22.96 -3.17
N TRP A 280 6.42 21.72 -2.77
CA TRP A 280 6.20 21.39 -1.35
C TRP A 280 7.17 20.38 -0.77
N TRP A 281 8.00 19.73 -1.58
CA TRP A 281 8.88 18.67 -1.10
C TRP A 281 10.15 19.23 -0.45
N ASP A 282 10.40 18.79 0.78
CA ASP A 282 11.70 18.85 1.42
C ASP A 282 12.29 17.43 1.41
N PRO A 283 13.27 17.12 0.55
CA PRO A 283 13.80 15.77 0.41
C PRO A 283 14.59 15.35 1.67
N PRO A 284 14.41 14.09 2.14
CA PRO A 284 15.30 13.52 3.16
C PRO A 284 16.78 13.65 2.79
N SER A 285 17.63 13.95 3.78
CA SER A 285 19.09 14.06 3.56
C SER A 285 19.75 12.75 3.14
N ASP A 286 19.16 11.60 3.50
CA ASP A 286 19.57 10.29 3.00
C ASP A 286 19.00 10.06 1.60
N PRO A 287 19.83 9.96 0.54
CA PRO A 287 19.36 9.74 -0.83
C PRO A 287 18.50 8.49 -1.00
N ASP A 288 18.79 7.43 -0.25
CA ASP A 288 18.03 6.19 -0.32
C ASP A 288 16.64 6.35 0.29
N GLU A 289 16.51 7.17 1.33
CA GLU A 289 15.21 7.51 1.91
C GLU A 289 14.45 8.52 1.05
N ALA A 290 15.15 9.49 0.43
CA ALA A 290 14.53 10.41 -0.53
C ALA A 290 13.89 9.65 -1.69
N ARG A 291 14.58 8.65 -2.24
CA ARG A 291 14.03 7.75 -3.25
C ARG A 291 12.79 6.99 -2.75
N ARG A 292 12.84 6.41 -1.54
CA ARG A 292 11.69 5.70 -0.96
C ARG A 292 10.49 6.62 -0.71
N GLN A 293 10.73 7.89 -0.34
CA GLN A 293 9.66 8.89 -0.21
C GLN A 293 9.04 9.26 -1.54
N HIS A 294 9.85 9.52 -2.57
CA HIS A 294 9.35 9.73 -3.93
C HIS A 294 8.52 8.53 -4.42
N GLU A 295 8.98 7.30 -4.18
CA GLU A 295 8.23 6.07 -4.49
C GLU A 295 6.87 6.02 -3.74
N ARG A 296 6.82 6.44 -2.46
CA ARG A 296 5.57 6.53 -1.68
C ARG A 296 4.61 7.57 -2.25
N THR A 297 5.11 8.78 -2.51
CA THR A 297 4.33 9.89 -3.09
C THR A 297 3.76 9.45 -4.44
N THR A 298 4.61 8.95 -5.33
CA THR A 298 4.20 8.45 -6.65
C THR A 298 3.13 7.36 -6.53
N ALA A 299 3.32 6.38 -5.64
CA ALA A 299 2.35 5.31 -5.46
C ALA A 299 0.99 5.82 -4.97
N VAL A 300 0.94 6.76 -4.01
CA VAL A 300 -0.35 7.27 -3.50
C VAL A 300 -1.08 8.15 -4.51
N PHE A 301 -0.36 8.93 -5.32
CA PHE A 301 -0.94 9.66 -6.45
C PHE A 301 -1.56 8.70 -7.47
N LYS A 302 -0.85 7.64 -7.82
CA LYS A 302 -1.35 6.61 -8.74
C LYS A 302 -2.54 5.84 -8.16
N ILE A 303 -2.53 5.53 -6.87
CA ILE A 303 -3.71 4.93 -6.19
C ILE A 303 -4.90 5.89 -6.27
N SER A 304 -4.70 7.18 -6.00
CA SER A 304 -5.76 8.19 -6.10
C SER A 304 -6.32 8.29 -7.52
N ALA A 305 -5.46 8.35 -8.54
CA ALA A 305 -5.88 8.38 -9.94
C ALA A 305 -6.66 7.11 -10.36
N THR A 306 -6.23 5.92 -9.90
CA THR A 306 -6.99 4.68 -10.12
C THR A 306 -8.36 4.71 -9.42
N TYR A 307 -8.46 5.32 -8.24
CA TYR A 307 -9.74 5.47 -7.53
C TYR A 307 -10.71 6.37 -8.30
N VAL A 308 -10.25 7.53 -8.76
CA VAL A 308 -11.06 8.45 -9.58
C VAL A 308 -11.51 7.76 -10.88
N SER A 309 -10.58 7.09 -11.58
CA SER A 309 -10.89 6.39 -12.83
C SER A 309 -11.89 5.25 -12.63
N TRP A 310 -11.78 4.51 -11.52
CA TRP A 310 -12.71 3.44 -11.20
C TRP A 310 -14.13 3.97 -11.01
N HIS A 311 -14.28 5.11 -10.32
CA HIS A 311 -15.59 5.75 -10.12
C HIS A 311 -16.21 6.23 -11.42
N VAL A 312 -15.43 6.87 -12.29
CA VAL A 312 -15.92 7.28 -13.62
C VAL A 312 -16.45 6.08 -14.41
N LEU A 313 -15.71 4.96 -14.41
CA LEU A 313 -16.16 3.72 -15.06
C LEU A 313 -17.39 3.12 -14.37
N ALA A 314 -17.48 3.21 -13.04
CA ALA A 314 -18.62 2.69 -12.27
C ALA A 314 -19.90 3.47 -12.56
N ASP A 315 -19.80 4.79 -12.62
CA ASP A 315 -20.90 5.67 -12.97
C ASP A 315 -21.37 5.42 -14.41
N ALA A 316 -20.43 5.26 -15.35
CA ALA A 316 -20.74 4.85 -16.72
C ALA A 316 -21.45 3.49 -16.77
N MET A 317 -20.97 2.47 -16.05
CA MET A 317 -21.62 1.17 -15.98
C MET A 317 -23.04 1.25 -15.42
N ASN A 318 -23.24 2.01 -14.35
CA ASN A 318 -24.55 2.19 -13.73
C ASN A 318 -25.51 2.87 -14.72
N TYR A 319 -25.09 4.00 -15.28
CA TYR A 319 -25.91 4.80 -16.18
C TYR A 319 -26.26 4.04 -17.48
N TRP A 320 -25.25 3.50 -18.18
CA TRP A 320 -25.45 2.72 -19.40
C TRP A 320 -26.17 1.39 -19.16
N GLY A 321 -25.98 0.79 -17.99
CA GLY A 321 -26.70 -0.42 -17.58
C GLY A 321 -28.20 -0.19 -17.51
N HIS A 322 -28.63 0.91 -16.88
CA HIS A 322 -30.03 1.30 -16.83
C HIS A 322 -30.61 1.60 -18.23
N ALA A 323 -29.89 2.38 -19.04
CA ALA A 323 -30.28 2.69 -20.41
C ALA A 323 -30.49 1.41 -21.27
N THR A 324 -29.58 0.45 -21.16
CA THR A 324 -29.58 -0.78 -21.96
C THR A 324 -30.82 -1.66 -21.74
N ILE A 325 -31.43 -1.62 -20.55
CA ILE A 325 -32.63 -2.40 -20.23
C ILE A 325 -33.79 -2.02 -21.15
N HIS A 326 -33.92 -0.72 -21.43
CA HIS A 326 -35.03 -0.13 -22.18
C HIS A 326 -34.86 -0.22 -23.70
N LEU A 327 -33.72 -0.70 -24.20
CA LEU A 327 -33.50 -0.91 -25.62
C LEU A 327 -34.38 -2.02 -26.19
N THR A 328 -35.07 -1.70 -27.28
CA THR A 328 -35.97 -2.59 -28.02
C THR A 328 -35.32 -3.21 -29.26
N ASP A 329 -34.38 -2.51 -29.91
CA ASP A 329 -33.60 -3.05 -31.03
C ASP A 329 -32.60 -4.13 -30.53
N PRO A 330 -32.72 -5.39 -30.98
CA PRO A 330 -31.82 -6.46 -30.57
C PRO A 330 -30.34 -6.24 -30.94
N ALA A 331 -30.05 -5.65 -32.10
CA ALA A 331 -28.68 -5.43 -32.56
C ALA A 331 -28.01 -4.34 -31.72
N LEU A 332 -28.71 -3.23 -31.52
CA LEU A 332 -28.26 -2.13 -30.67
C LEU A 332 -28.08 -2.56 -29.21
N LYS A 333 -29.02 -3.36 -28.69
CA LYS A 333 -28.94 -3.93 -27.34
C LYS A 333 -27.73 -4.86 -27.18
N ALA A 334 -27.42 -5.68 -28.18
CA ALA A 334 -26.23 -6.52 -28.16
C ALA A 334 -24.94 -5.69 -28.15
N GLY A 335 -24.88 -4.61 -28.94
CA GLY A 335 -23.78 -3.65 -28.94
C GLY A 335 -23.58 -2.97 -27.58
N ALA A 336 -24.66 -2.46 -26.98
CA ALA A 336 -24.64 -1.83 -25.66
C ALA A 336 -24.19 -2.81 -24.55
N LEU A 337 -24.67 -4.06 -24.57
CA LEU A 337 -24.19 -5.11 -23.66
C LEU A 337 -22.70 -5.43 -23.88
N SER A 338 -22.20 -5.35 -25.11
CA SER A 338 -20.77 -5.51 -25.41
C SER A 338 -19.96 -4.34 -24.84
N ALA A 339 -20.43 -3.10 -25.02
CA ALA A 339 -19.82 -1.91 -24.46
C ALA A 339 -19.68 -2.00 -22.93
N LEU A 340 -20.73 -2.42 -22.23
CA LEU A 340 -20.70 -2.66 -20.78
C LEU A 340 -19.63 -3.69 -20.37
N LYS A 341 -19.39 -4.73 -21.18
CA LYS A 341 -18.30 -5.69 -20.92
C LYS A 341 -16.92 -5.05 -21.10
N HIS A 342 -16.75 -4.14 -22.06
CA HIS A 342 -15.50 -3.39 -22.21
C HIS A 342 -15.23 -2.48 -21.01
N VAL A 343 -16.26 -1.79 -20.50
CA VAL A 343 -16.12 -0.95 -19.29
C VAL A 343 -15.79 -1.81 -18.06
N ALA A 344 -16.48 -2.94 -17.89
CA ALA A 344 -16.18 -3.87 -16.80
C ALA A 344 -14.74 -4.40 -16.85
N SER A 345 -14.26 -4.77 -18.05
CA SER A 345 -12.86 -5.16 -18.24
C SER A 345 -11.88 -4.04 -17.89
N ALA A 346 -12.21 -2.79 -18.21
CA ALA A 346 -11.39 -1.65 -17.82
C ALA A 346 -11.37 -1.44 -16.30
N GLN A 347 -12.50 -1.64 -15.61
CA GLN A 347 -12.53 -1.60 -14.14
C GLN A 347 -11.63 -2.66 -13.51
N ASP A 348 -11.63 -3.88 -14.06
CA ASP A 348 -10.76 -4.96 -13.58
C ASP A 348 -9.28 -4.59 -13.75
N GLU A 349 -8.90 -4.00 -14.89
CA GLU A 349 -7.55 -3.47 -15.12
C GLU A 349 -7.16 -2.41 -14.07
N ILE A 350 -8.06 -1.48 -13.76
CA ILE A 350 -7.85 -0.45 -12.74
C ILE A 350 -7.67 -1.04 -11.34
N ILE A 351 -8.43 -2.08 -10.98
CA ILE A 351 -8.28 -2.78 -9.69
C ILE A 351 -6.90 -3.45 -9.60
N LEU A 352 -6.42 -4.06 -10.69
CA LEU A 352 -5.10 -4.68 -10.75
C LEU A 352 -3.98 -3.63 -10.57
N LEU A 353 -4.08 -2.50 -11.27
CA LEU A 353 -3.13 -1.39 -11.13
C LEU A 353 -3.12 -0.83 -9.70
N LYS A 354 -4.29 -0.59 -9.12
CA LYS A 354 -4.42 -0.13 -7.73
C LYS A 354 -3.71 -1.08 -6.77
N ARG A 355 -3.85 -2.40 -6.98
CA ARG A 355 -3.20 -3.42 -6.15
C ARG A 355 -1.67 -3.38 -6.29
N GLU A 356 -1.15 -3.19 -7.49
CA GLU A 356 0.29 -3.04 -7.74
C GLU A 356 0.85 -1.81 -7.01
N TYR A 357 0.21 -0.65 -7.14
CA TYR A 357 0.63 0.57 -6.47
C TYR A 357 0.53 0.47 -4.94
N ALA A 358 -0.53 -0.17 -4.41
CA ALA A 358 -0.66 -0.44 -2.98
C ALA A 358 0.46 -1.35 -2.45
N GLN A 359 0.92 -2.32 -3.26
CA GLN A 359 2.07 -3.16 -2.92
C GLN A 359 3.37 -2.35 -2.89
N ALA A 360 3.60 -1.48 -3.89
CA ALA A 360 4.76 -0.59 -3.93
C ALA A 360 4.77 0.35 -2.69
N TYR A 361 3.63 0.93 -2.36
CA TYR A 361 3.45 1.80 -1.19
C TYR A 361 3.81 1.09 0.12
N SER A 362 3.24 -0.10 0.34
CA SER A 362 3.52 -0.92 1.51
C SER A 362 4.98 -1.38 1.57
N ALA A 363 5.55 -1.76 0.43
CA ALA A 363 6.94 -2.20 0.33
C ALA A 363 7.91 -1.07 0.70
N SER A 364 7.68 0.15 0.24
CA SER A 364 8.53 1.30 0.57
C SER A 364 8.58 1.56 2.08
N TYR A 365 7.43 1.55 2.78
CA TYR A 365 7.41 1.64 4.25
C TYR A 365 8.18 0.52 4.95
N ARG A 366 8.04 -0.73 4.48
CA ARG A 366 8.81 -1.85 5.04
C ARG A 366 10.32 -1.70 4.81
N GLN A 367 10.73 -1.13 3.68
CA GLN A 367 12.14 -0.86 3.40
C GLN A 367 12.70 0.21 4.34
N THR A 368 11.98 1.31 4.56
CA THR A 368 12.38 2.34 5.54
C THR A 368 12.45 1.76 6.95
N ALA A 369 11.43 1.00 7.38
CA ALA A 369 11.44 0.33 8.69
C ALA A 369 12.65 -0.61 8.85
N LYS A 370 12.96 -1.40 7.81
CA LYS A 370 14.15 -2.26 7.81
C LYS A 370 15.46 -1.46 7.90
N ALA A 371 15.55 -0.32 7.21
CA ALA A 371 16.69 0.56 7.28
C ALA A 371 16.87 1.14 8.71
N ASN A 372 15.77 1.60 9.32
CA ASN A 372 15.75 2.08 10.70
C ASN A 372 16.21 1.02 11.71
N VAL A 373 15.73 -0.23 11.59
CA VAL A 373 16.18 -1.33 12.45
C VAL A 373 17.67 -1.63 12.28
N ARG A 374 18.20 -1.51 11.05
CA ARG A 374 19.62 -1.78 10.75
C ARG A 374 20.54 -0.66 11.22
N ASN A 375 20.08 0.59 11.18
CA ASN A 375 20.87 1.75 11.54
C ASN A 375 20.10 2.67 12.52
N PRO A 376 19.92 2.27 13.79
CA PRO A 376 19.11 3.02 14.74
C PRO A 376 19.69 4.40 15.07
N GLN A 377 21.00 4.61 14.89
CA GLN A 377 21.65 5.91 15.16
C GLN A 377 21.32 6.95 14.10
N ASN A 378 21.02 6.53 12.88
CA ASN A 378 20.57 7.39 11.78
C ASN A 378 19.16 6.99 11.34
N ARG A 379 18.30 6.70 12.31
CA ARG A 379 16.88 6.42 12.08
C ARG A 379 16.25 7.60 11.35
N TRP A 380 15.47 7.33 10.32
CA TRP A 380 14.66 8.34 9.67
C TRP A 380 13.24 8.36 10.27
N ASP A 381 12.73 9.57 10.48
CA ASP A 381 11.37 9.87 10.90
C ASP A 381 10.75 10.96 10.02
N PRO A 382 9.42 10.94 9.81
CA PRO A 382 8.72 12.02 9.13
C PRO A 382 8.80 13.32 9.94
N LEU A 383 8.80 14.45 9.25
CA LEU A 383 8.82 15.77 9.88
C LEU A 383 7.41 16.18 10.36
N PRO A 384 7.26 16.93 11.47
CA PRO A 384 5.96 17.42 11.95
C PRO A 384 5.24 18.37 10.99
N ASP A 385 5.99 19.06 10.12
CA ASP A 385 5.46 19.96 9.10
C ASP A 385 5.07 19.26 7.79
N ASN A 386 5.24 17.92 7.73
CA ASN A 386 5.02 17.11 6.55
C ASN A 386 5.90 17.47 5.34
N GLY A 387 7.09 18.06 5.53
CA GLY A 387 8.02 18.38 4.43
C GLY A 387 8.37 17.17 3.54
N HIS A 388 8.38 15.96 4.10
CA HIS A 388 8.62 14.71 3.38
C HIS A 388 7.39 14.13 2.68
N ALA A 389 6.21 14.74 2.82
CA ALA A 389 4.94 14.35 2.21
C ALA A 389 4.30 15.57 1.50
N PRO A 390 4.77 15.90 0.28
CA PRO A 390 4.44 17.16 -0.38
C PRO A 390 2.95 17.32 -0.73
N ASP A 391 2.24 16.23 -0.99
CA ASP A 391 0.79 16.19 -1.15
C ASP A 391 0.04 16.64 0.12
N VAL A 392 0.45 16.14 1.29
CA VAL A 392 -0.16 16.51 2.58
C VAL A 392 0.13 17.97 2.89
N ARG A 393 1.39 18.39 2.70
CA ARG A 393 1.79 19.78 2.92
C ARG A 393 1.06 20.73 1.97
N GLY A 394 0.93 20.37 0.70
CA GLY A 394 0.21 21.17 -0.29
C GLY A 394 -1.28 21.27 -0.02
N ALA A 395 -1.92 20.18 0.38
CA ALA A 395 -3.33 20.19 0.79
C ALA A 395 -3.56 21.10 2.01
N ALA A 396 -2.69 20.99 3.02
CA ALA A 396 -2.75 21.82 4.22
C ALA A 396 -2.59 23.32 3.92
N GLU A 397 -1.67 23.67 3.02
CA GLU A 397 -1.44 25.07 2.63
C GLU A 397 -2.63 25.65 1.86
N LEU A 398 -3.23 24.87 0.95
CA LEU A 398 -4.38 25.30 0.15
C LEU A 398 -5.65 25.42 1.01
N ASP A 399 -5.90 24.48 1.92
CA ASP A 399 -7.01 24.58 2.88
C ASP A 399 -6.87 25.81 3.79
N ALA A 400 -5.64 26.19 4.15
CA ALA A 400 -5.38 27.39 4.92
C ALA A 400 -5.61 28.69 4.12
N GLN A 401 -5.44 28.65 2.79
CA GLN A 401 -5.69 29.78 1.89
C GLN A 401 -7.18 29.98 1.59
N GLU A 402 -7.96 28.89 1.54
CA GLU A 402 -9.41 28.95 1.32
C GLU A 402 -10.19 29.48 2.54
N GLY A 403 -9.55 29.54 3.72
CA GLY A 403 -10.19 29.94 4.98
C GLY A 403 -11.27 28.94 5.42
N PRO A 404 -11.83 29.06 6.64
CA PRO A 404 -13.04 28.32 6.96
C PRO A 404 -14.10 28.81 5.96
N ALA A 405 -14.57 27.92 5.10
CA ALA A 405 -15.73 28.19 4.26
C ALA A 405 -16.79 28.83 5.16
N ASP A 406 -17.13 30.09 4.89
CA ASP A 406 -18.21 30.78 5.57
C ASP A 406 -19.39 29.81 5.53
N THR A 407 -19.73 29.25 6.68
CA THR A 407 -21.06 28.75 6.93
C THR A 407 -21.94 29.93 6.55
N GLN A 408 -22.57 29.84 5.37
CA GLN A 408 -23.70 30.67 5.04
C GLN A 408 -24.60 30.58 6.26
N THR A 409 -24.54 31.65 7.05
CA THR A 409 -25.44 31.89 8.15
C THR A 409 -26.75 32.01 7.43
N THR A 410 -27.49 30.90 7.39
CA THR A 410 -28.93 30.92 7.22
C THR A 410 -29.37 31.95 8.24
N LYS A 411 -29.65 33.17 7.77
CA LYS A 411 -30.28 34.19 8.59
C LYS A 411 -31.56 33.54 9.07
N GLU A 412 -31.57 33.07 10.31
CA GLU A 412 -32.79 32.89 11.07
C GLU A 412 -33.56 34.21 10.92
N PRO A 413 -34.78 34.18 10.34
CA PRO A 413 -35.65 35.32 10.47
C PRO A 413 -35.97 35.45 11.96
N PRO A 414 -35.94 36.66 12.54
CA PRO A 414 -36.21 36.82 13.96
C PRO A 414 -37.65 36.37 14.26
N ALA A 415 -37.77 35.50 15.26
CA ALA A 415 -39.04 35.05 15.80
C ALA A 415 -39.60 36.08 16.81
N ASP A 416 -40.94 36.12 16.82
CA ASP A 416 -41.86 36.83 17.73
C ASP A 416 -42.04 38.35 17.50
N VAL A 417 -43.26 38.91 17.50
CA VAL A 417 -44.37 38.60 18.41
C VAL A 417 -45.75 39.00 17.83
N ALA A 418 -46.76 38.21 18.23
CA ALA A 418 -48.13 38.60 18.59
C ALA A 418 -49.19 38.82 17.49
N ALA A 419 -50.14 37.88 17.48
CA ALA A 419 -51.47 37.95 16.89
C ALA A 419 -52.35 39.03 17.53
N VAL A 420 -53.13 39.74 16.71
CA VAL A 420 -54.48 40.21 17.07
C VAL A 420 -55.39 40.11 15.85
N GLN A 421 -56.42 39.27 15.97
CA GLN A 421 -57.62 39.29 15.12
C GLN A 421 -58.48 40.53 15.47
N LYS A 422 -59.06 41.21 14.46
CA LYS A 422 -60.54 41.32 14.30
C LYS A 422 -60.98 42.34 13.22
N THR A 423 -61.91 41.84 12.40
CA THR A 423 -63.14 42.45 11.82
C THR A 423 -63.07 43.66 10.88
N HIS A 424 -63.66 43.42 9.69
CA HIS A 424 -64.64 44.23 8.94
C HIS A 424 -64.54 45.76 9.00
N GLU A 425 -64.47 46.39 7.81
CA GLU A 425 -65.57 47.21 7.29
C GLU A 425 -65.42 47.45 5.79
N GLU A 426 -66.52 47.24 5.08
CA GLU A 426 -66.75 47.76 3.73
C GLU A 426 -66.84 49.29 3.80
N GLN A 427 -66.24 49.99 2.85
CA GLN A 427 -66.88 51.18 2.29
C GLN A 427 -66.37 51.44 0.87
N GLU A 428 -67.28 51.21 -0.08
CA GLU A 428 -67.32 51.88 -1.38
C GLU A 428 -67.32 53.41 -1.23
N THR A 429 -67.14 54.06 -2.38
CA THR A 429 -67.39 55.47 -2.74
C THR A 429 -66.21 56.42 -2.50
N ASP A 430 -65.82 57.30 -3.44
CA ASP A 430 -66.24 57.62 -4.80
C ASP A 430 -65.25 58.70 -5.31
N GLY A 431 -65.18 58.92 -6.62
CA GLY A 431 -64.93 60.26 -7.16
C GLY A 431 -63.59 60.56 -7.84
N SER A 432 -63.56 60.25 -9.14
CA SER A 432 -63.25 61.17 -10.26
C SER A 432 -61.95 62.00 -10.27
N VAL A 433 -61.07 61.74 -11.26
CA VAL A 433 -60.97 62.47 -12.55
C VAL A 433 -60.52 61.50 -13.64
#